data_AF-A0A7W0UZE0-F1
#
_entry.id   AF-A0A7W0UZE0-F1
#
_cell.length_a   1.000
_cell.length_b   1.000
_cell.length_c   1.000
_cell.angle_alpha   90.00
_cell.angle_beta   90.00
_cell.angle_gamma   90.00
#
_symmetry.space_group_name_H-M   'P 1'
#
loop_
_entity.id
_entity.type
_entity.pdbx_description
1 polymer ?
#
loop_
_entity_poly.entity_id
_entity_poly.type
_entity_poly.pdbx_seq_one_letter_code
_entity_poly.pdbx_strand_id
1 'polypeptide(L)'
;MRRLVDAGIVVVAAAGNNGKNAAGQKVYGGIHSPGNEPSAITVGATNAYGTDLRSDDGMATYSSHGPTRSYTTDLLGIKHYDNLVKPDMVAPGNKLIAAEAKDNYFVTNNPELHVNTSNDDDKKMMYMSGTSMAAPVVAGAAALLLQANPKLTPNMVKSILMYTAQPLAGYNMFEQGAGQLNIEGAVRFAKRVRTDLTNATPLGAPLLTPGTALVAQTTIAGHTFTWSRGIILGQTYATGVNLSTQYQKIYNLGVMIGDGVMIGDGVMIGDQIMTSDGVMIGDGIPFLNVSELLGNGVMIGDGVMIGDGVMIGDGVMIGDSISVRVNGDNTSFMW
;
A
#
# COMPACT_ATOMS: atom_id res chain seq x y z
N MET A 1 -3.43 6.19 8.27
CA MET A 1 -2.43 5.96 7.21
C MET A 1 -2.99 6.35 5.85
N ARG A 2 -4.09 5.75 5.40
CA ARG A 2 -4.75 6.07 4.13
C ARG A 2 -4.86 7.57 3.79
N ARG A 3 -5.48 8.35 4.69
CA ARG A 3 -5.60 9.81 4.54
C ARG A 3 -4.27 10.55 4.28
N LEU A 4 -3.15 10.07 4.81
CA LEU A 4 -1.84 10.67 4.56
C LEU A 4 -1.34 10.32 3.15
N VAL A 5 -1.53 9.08 2.73
CA VAL A 5 -1.16 8.62 1.38
C VAL A 5 -1.97 9.35 0.31
N ASP A 6 -3.28 9.50 0.53
CA ASP A 6 -4.17 10.26 -0.35
C ASP A 6 -3.76 11.73 -0.44
N ALA A 7 -3.24 12.30 0.66
CA ALA A 7 -2.67 13.64 0.69
C ALA A 7 -1.25 13.74 0.06
N GLY A 8 -0.75 12.67 -0.55
CA GLY A 8 0.55 12.65 -1.24
C GLY A 8 1.76 12.32 -0.35
N ILE A 9 1.55 11.83 0.87
CA ILE A 9 2.62 11.50 1.82
C ILE A 9 2.97 10.01 1.71
N VAL A 10 4.25 9.68 1.52
CA VAL A 10 4.73 8.28 1.62
C VAL A 10 4.69 7.84 3.07
N VAL A 11 3.95 6.77 3.36
CA VAL A 11 3.85 6.21 4.71
C VAL A 11 4.51 4.83 4.74
N VAL A 12 5.46 4.65 5.66
CA VAL A 12 6.17 3.38 5.88
C VAL A 12 5.81 2.84 7.27
N ALA A 13 5.53 1.55 7.36
CA ALA A 13 5.11 0.87 8.59
C ALA A 13 5.93 -0.40 8.82
N ALA A 14 6.25 -0.70 10.07
CA ALA A 14 6.84 -1.97 10.44
C ALA A 14 5.80 -3.10 10.34
N ALA A 15 6.21 -4.29 9.87
CA ALA A 15 5.33 -5.45 9.78
C ALA A 15 4.94 -6.03 11.16
N GLY A 16 5.80 -5.88 12.17
CA GLY A 16 5.66 -6.50 13.49
C GLY A 16 6.76 -7.53 13.76
N ASN A 17 6.89 -7.93 15.04
CA ASN A 17 7.94 -8.85 15.50
C ASN A 17 7.35 -10.18 16.02
N ASN A 18 6.24 -10.62 15.43
CA ASN A 18 5.44 -11.78 15.87
C ASN A 18 5.56 -12.96 14.89
N GLY A 19 6.70 -13.08 14.20
CA GLY A 19 6.97 -14.14 13.22
C GLY A 19 7.10 -15.55 13.82
N LYS A 20 7.21 -15.65 15.15
CA LYS A 20 7.31 -16.90 15.90
C LYS A 20 6.36 -16.93 17.10
N ASN A 21 5.87 -18.11 17.44
CA ASN A 21 5.17 -18.34 18.71
C ASN A 21 6.16 -18.57 19.87
N ALA A 22 5.64 -18.74 21.08
CA ALA A 22 6.44 -19.01 22.28
C ALA A 22 7.30 -20.29 22.18
N ALA A 23 6.92 -21.25 21.33
CA ALA A 23 7.69 -22.47 21.06
C ALA A 23 8.75 -22.28 19.94
N GLY A 24 8.93 -21.06 19.42
CA GLY A 24 9.88 -20.74 18.36
C GLY A 24 9.46 -21.19 16.97
N GLN A 25 8.23 -21.67 16.80
CA GLN A 25 7.70 -22.12 15.51
C GLN A 25 7.24 -20.92 14.68
N LYS A 26 7.42 -20.99 13.36
CA LYS A 26 7.00 -19.95 12.41
C LYS A 26 5.49 -19.75 12.45
N VAL A 27 5.04 -18.50 12.49
CA VAL A 27 3.62 -18.09 12.50
C VAL A 27 3.32 -17.17 11.31
N TYR A 28 2.18 -17.40 10.66
CA TYR A 28 1.60 -16.54 9.63
C TYR A 28 0.40 -15.78 10.20
N GLY A 29 0.04 -14.64 9.60
CA GLY A 29 -1.05 -13.80 10.10
C GLY A 29 -0.65 -12.79 11.17
N GLY A 30 0.65 -12.51 11.31
CA GLY A 30 1.22 -11.68 12.38
C GLY A 30 1.42 -10.21 12.01
N ILE A 31 0.94 -9.78 10.84
CA ILE A 31 1.07 -8.38 10.39
C ILE A 31 0.24 -7.48 11.30
N HIS A 32 0.92 -6.56 11.98
CA HIS A 32 0.30 -5.72 12.98
C HIS A 32 -0.23 -4.41 12.39
N SER A 33 -1.21 -3.80 13.07
CA SER A 33 -1.59 -2.43 12.78
C SER A 33 -0.49 -1.46 13.23
N PRO A 34 -0.14 -0.44 12.43
CA PRO A 34 -0.83 0.01 11.20
C PRO A 34 -0.28 -0.57 9.88
N GLY A 35 0.63 -1.54 9.92
CA GLY A 35 1.22 -2.20 8.74
C GLY A 35 0.28 -3.14 7.97
N ASN A 36 -0.93 -3.39 8.47
CA ASN A 36 -1.98 -4.10 7.73
C ASN A 36 -2.69 -3.21 6.69
N GLU A 37 -2.49 -1.89 6.71
CA GLU A 37 -3.13 -0.97 5.75
C GLU A 37 -2.56 -1.14 4.31
N PRO A 38 -3.41 -1.34 3.27
CA PRO A 38 -2.97 -1.51 1.88
C PRO A 38 -2.10 -0.36 1.34
N SER A 39 -2.48 0.88 1.65
CA SER A 39 -1.80 2.08 1.15
C SER A 39 -0.40 2.30 1.74
N ALA A 40 -0.10 1.72 2.91
CA ALA A 40 1.22 1.83 3.54
C ALA A 40 2.25 0.92 2.87
N ILE A 41 3.53 1.32 2.93
CA ILE A 41 4.66 0.44 2.64
C ILE A 41 5.02 -0.31 3.92
N THR A 42 4.61 -1.57 4.00
CA THR A 42 4.84 -2.44 5.16
C THR A 42 6.14 -3.20 5.00
N VAL A 43 6.99 -3.12 6.01
CA VAL A 43 8.38 -3.56 5.94
C VAL A 43 8.66 -4.66 6.97
N GLY A 44 9.01 -5.84 6.48
CA GLY A 44 9.60 -6.91 7.30
C GLY A 44 11.11 -6.75 7.46
N ALA A 45 11.72 -7.58 8.30
CA ALA A 45 13.14 -7.47 8.64
C ALA A 45 13.96 -8.64 8.09
N THR A 46 15.11 -8.31 7.51
CA THR A 46 16.16 -9.28 7.17
C THR A 46 17.33 -9.19 8.14
N ASN A 47 18.09 -10.27 8.18
CA ASN A 47 19.40 -10.35 8.80
C ASN A 47 20.46 -10.36 7.70
N ALA A 48 21.26 -9.30 7.66
CA ALA A 48 22.39 -9.16 6.75
C ALA A 48 23.69 -9.81 7.29
N TYR A 49 23.63 -10.44 8.46
CA TYR A 49 24.77 -11.09 9.13
C TYR A 49 26.01 -10.20 9.35
N GLY A 50 25.86 -8.88 9.18
CA GLY A 50 26.96 -7.92 9.27
C GLY A 50 27.92 -7.97 8.07
N THR A 51 27.49 -8.51 6.93
CA THR A 51 28.29 -8.59 5.71
C THR A 51 27.76 -7.61 4.65
N ASP A 52 28.62 -7.25 3.70
CA ASP A 52 28.21 -6.50 2.49
C ASP A 52 27.63 -7.42 1.42
N LEU A 53 27.74 -8.74 1.61
CA LEU A 53 27.26 -9.74 0.68
C LEU A 53 25.73 -9.77 0.74
N ARG A 54 25.10 -9.91 -0.42
CA ARG A 54 23.63 -9.89 -0.54
C ARG A 54 23.02 -11.29 -0.62
N SER A 55 23.86 -12.32 -0.83
CA SER A 55 23.42 -13.70 -1.08
C SER A 55 23.27 -14.54 0.18
N ASP A 56 23.86 -14.11 1.30
CA ASP A 56 23.75 -14.72 2.62
C ASP A 56 22.61 -14.10 3.45
N ASP A 57 22.07 -12.95 3.05
CA ASP A 57 20.90 -12.34 3.66
C ASP A 57 19.71 -13.30 3.78
N GLY A 58 19.09 -13.32 4.95
CA GLY A 58 17.90 -14.11 5.24
C GLY A 58 16.85 -13.35 6.01
N MET A 59 15.63 -13.89 6.11
CA MET A 59 14.59 -13.31 6.95
C MET A 59 15.00 -13.35 8.42
N ALA A 60 14.84 -12.23 9.12
CA ALA A 60 15.01 -12.20 10.56
C ALA A 60 13.88 -13.00 11.20
N THR A 61 14.21 -13.91 12.12
CA THR A 61 13.22 -14.92 12.54
C THR A 61 12.03 -14.38 13.34
N TYR A 62 12.13 -13.16 13.85
CA TYR A 62 11.03 -12.46 14.52
C TYR A 62 10.12 -11.70 13.56
N SER A 63 10.53 -11.45 12.30
CA SER A 63 9.76 -10.65 11.35
C SER A 63 8.36 -11.24 11.17
N SER A 64 7.32 -10.43 11.37
CA SER A 64 5.94 -10.87 11.12
C SER A 64 5.73 -11.24 9.66
N HIS A 65 4.90 -12.26 9.44
CA HIS A 65 4.52 -12.75 8.11
C HIS A 65 3.03 -12.53 7.89
N GLY A 66 2.64 -12.27 6.64
CA GLY A 66 1.26 -12.20 6.20
C GLY A 66 0.54 -13.56 6.23
N PRO A 67 -0.63 -13.68 5.59
CA PRO A 67 -1.44 -12.54 5.12
C PRO A 67 -1.89 -11.64 6.28
N THR A 68 -2.52 -10.51 6.00
CA THR A 68 -3.22 -9.74 7.04
C THR A 68 -4.40 -10.54 7.62
N ARG A 69 -4.82 -10.18 8.83
CA ARG A 69 -5.97 -10.78 9.53
C ARG A 69 -6.95 -9.71 10.02
N SER A 70 -7.00 -8.56 9.34
CA SER A 70 -8.08 -7.59 9.59
C SER A 70 -9.38 -8.20 9.09
N TYR A 71 -10.51 -7.82 9.69
CA TYR A 71 -11.79 -8.39 9.33
C TYR A 71 -12.92 -7.39 9.52
N THR A 72 -13.98 -7.58 8.73
CA THR A 72 -15.31 -7.04 9.03
C THR A 72 -16.17 -8.15 9.63
N THR A 73 -17.23 -7.78 10.33
CA THR A 73 -18.22 -8.73 10.84
C THR A 73 -19.55 -8.43 10.16
N ASP A 74 -20.17 -9.45 9.58
CA ASP A 74 -21.47 -9.30 8.93
C ASP A 74 -22.63 -9.25 9.94
N LEU A 75 -23.84 -9.04 9.44
CA LEU A 75 -25.08 -8.99 10.26
C LEU A 75 -25.37 -10.31 10.99
N LEU A 76 -24.74 -11.42 10.58
CA LEU A 76 -24.87 -12.75 11.20
C LEU A 76 -23.75 -13.04 12.20
N GLY A 77 -22.84 -12.08 12.44
CA GLY A 77 -21.72 -12.24 13.38
C GLY A 77 -20.51 -12.99 12.82
N ILE A 78 -20.48 -13.28 11.52
CA ILE A 78 -19.38 -14.00 10.87
C ILE A 78 -18.27 -13.01 10.48
N LYS A 79 -17.02 -13.39 10.78
CA LYS A 79 -15.83 -12.59 10.45
C LYS A 79 -15.36 -12.89 9.02
N HIS A 80 -15.27 -11.84 8.21
CA HIS A 80 -14.70 -11.88 6.85
C HIS A 80 -13.32 -11.24 6.86
N TYR A 81 -12.28 -12.08 6.73
CA TYR A 81 -10.89 -11.64 6.78
C TYR A 81 -10.40 -11.14 5.41
N ASP A 82 -9.66 -10.04 5.41
CA ASP A 82 -9.10 -9.39 4.22
C ASP A 82 -8.03 -10.25 3.50
N ASN A 83 -7.22 -10.99 4.26
CA ASN A 83 -6.18 -11.90 3.78
C ASN A 83 -5.19 -11.29 2.76
N LEU A 84 -4.84 -10.02 2.93
CA LEU A 84 -3.93 -9.31 2.03
C LEU A 84 -2.51 -9.82 2.12
N VAL A 85 -1.80 -9.78 1.01
CA VAL A 85 -0.37 -10.08 0.97
C VAL A 85 0.40 -8.94 1.62
N LYS A 86 1.08 -9.27 2.73
CA LYS A 86 2.00 -8.41 3.47
C LYS A 86 3.14 -9.26 4.04
N PRO A 87 4.34 -8.70 4.34
CA PRO A 87 4.75 -7.31 4.09
C PRO A 87 4.85 -7.00 2.58
N ASP A 88 4.95 -5.72 2.21
CA ASP A 88 5.16 -5.35 0.80
C ASP A 88 6.60 -5.67 0.36
N MET A 89 7.55 -5.50 1.28
CA MET A 89 8.98 -5.76 1.06
C MET A 89 9.69 -5.95 2.40
N VAL A 90 10.98 -6.27 2.35
CA VAL A 90 11.82 -6.40 3.54
C VAL A 90 13.09 -5.56 3.43
N ALA A 91 13.69 -5.23 4.57
CA ALA A 91 14.95 -4.49 4.62
C ALA A 91 15.81 -4.95 5.81
N PRO A 92 17.12 -4.66 5.82
CA PRO A 92 17.97 -4.95 6.97
C PRO A 92 17.33 -4.40 8.25
N GLY A 93 17.22 -5.25 9.26
CA GLY A 93 16.57 -4.87 10.52
C GLY A 93 17.07 -5.67 11.72
N ASN A 94 18.17 -6.41 11.59
CA ASN A 94 18.76 -7.22 12.65
C ASN A 94 20.15 -6.69 13.00
N LYS A 95 20.39 -6.41 14.28
CA LYS A 95 21.65 -5.90 14.83
C LYS A 95 22.19 -4.69 14.06
N LEU A 96 21.31 -3.76 13.70
CA LEU A 96 21.74 -2.50 13.10
C LEU A 96 22.34 -1.61 14.18
N ILE A 97 23.39 -0.88 13.83
CA ILE A 97 23.98 0.16 14.66
C ILE A 97 23.26 1.48 14.34
N ALA A 98 22.71 2.13 15.36
CA ALA A 98 22.04 3.42 15.25
C ALA A 98 22.37 4.32 16.44
N ALA A 99 21.99 5.59 16.35
CA ALA A 99 22.21 6.56 17.42
C ALA A 99 21.55 6.11 18.74
N GLU A 100 22.30 6.17 19.82
CA GLU A 100 21.81 5.94 21.16
C GLU A 100 21.34 7.26 21.76
N ALA A 101 20.10 7.29 22.25
CA ALA A 101 19.58 8.45 22.96
C ALA A 101 20.28 8.64 24.33
N LYS A 102 20.38 9.87 24.81
CA LYS A 102 20.79 10.14 26.18
C LYS A 102 19.83 9.45 27.17
N ASP A 103 20.38 8.85 28.23
CA ASP A 103 19.64 8.12 29.27
C ASP A 103 18.77 7.00 28.68
N ASN A 104 19.28 6.28 27.68
CA ASN A 104 18.54 5.24 26.97
C ASN A 104 18.13 4.09 27.92
N TYR A 105 16.82 3.89 28.04
CA TYR A 105 16.25 2.83 28.88
C TYR A 105 16.68 1.42 28.44
N PHE A 106 16.77 1.14 27.13
CA PHE A 106 17.17 -0.18 26.65
C PHE A 106 18.62 -0.49 27.01
N VAL A 107 19.53 0.45 26.79
CA VAL A 107 20.97 0.30 27.14
C VAL A 107 21.16 0.21 28.65
N THR A 108 20.41 0.98 29.43
CA THR A 108 20.47 0.93 30.90
C THR A 108 20.12 -0.47 31.43
N ASN A 109 19.13 -1.14 30.83
CA ASN A 109 18.72 -2.48 31.22
C ASN A 109 19.48 -3.60 30.49
N ASN A 110 20.15 -3.29 29.38
CA ASN A 110 20.89 -4.23 28.53
C ASN A 110 22.18 -3.54 28.04
N PRO A 111 23.22 -3.39 28.88
CA PRO A 111 24.42 -2.63 28.56
C PRO A 111 25.18 -3.14 27.34
N GLU A 112 25.02 -4.41 26.97
CA GLU A 112 25.60 -5.03 25.78
C GLU A 112 25.06 -4.48 24.46
N LEU A 113 23.93 -3.75 24.50
CA LEU A 113 23.43 -3.03 23.33
C LEU A 113 24.28 -1.81 22.99
N HIS A 114 25.03 -1.25 23.94
CA HIS A 114 25.92 -0.12 23.69
C HIS A 114 27.08 -0.53 22.77
N VAL A 115 27.36 0.29 21.75
CA VAL A 115 28.53 0.14 20.90
C VAL A 115 29.60 1.12 21.36
N ASN A 116 30.76 0.60 21.76
CA ASN A 116 31.91 1.38 22.23
C ASN A 116 32.62 2.11 21.05
N THR A 117 31.90 2.97 20.33
CA THR A 117 32.43 3.77 19.22
C THR A 117 32.97 5.12 19.66
N SER A 118 32.45 5.69 20.76
CA SER A 118 32.85 7.01 21.26
C SER A 118 32.55 7.16 22.75
N ASN A 119 33.40 7.92 23.44
CA ASN A 119 33.16 8.37 24.82
C ASN A 119 32.42 9.72 24.89
N ASP A 120 32.13 10.32 23.73
CA ASP A 120 31.34 11.54 23.62
C ASP A 120 29.85 11.19 23.75
N ASP A 121 29.18 11.77 24.74
CA ASP A 121 27.76 11.51 25.04
C ASP A 121 26.84 11.80 23.85
N ASP A 122 27.24 12.72 22.95
CA ASP A 122 26.45 13.08 21.76
C ASP A 122 26.74 12.17 20.54
N LYS A 123 27.65 11.20 20.67
CA LYS A 123 28.07 10.29 19.59
C LYS A 123 27.96 8.82 19.98
N LYS A 124 27.15 8.51 20.98
CA LYS A 124 26.87 7.14 21.40
C LYS A 124 26.02 6.41 20.36
N MET A 125 26.31 5.12 20.20
CA MET A 125 25.64 4.25 19.26
C MET A 125 25.20 2.98 19.97
N MET A 126 24.12 2.37 19.51
CA MET A 126 23.60 1.12 20.06
C MET A 126 23.18 0.15 18.96
N TYR A 127 23.23 -1.14 19.27
CA TYR A 127 22.63 -2.20 18.46
C TYR A 127 21.13 -2.28 18.70
N MET A 128 20.36 -2.40 17.63
CA MET A 128 18.93 -2.69 17.69
C MET A 128 18.50 -3.70 16.63
N SER A 129 17.49 -4.49 16.99
CA SER A 129 16.83 -5.45 16.10
C SER A 129 15.32 -5.24 16.11
N GLY A 130 14.70 -5.27 14.94
CA GLY A 130 13.26 -5.24 14.80
C GLY A 130 12.82 -4.83 13.40
N THR A 131 11.59 -5.13 13.05
CA THR A 131 10.93 -4.48 11.89
C THR A 131 10.84 -2.96 12.05
N SER A 132 10.84 -2.47 13.30
CA SER A 132 11.01 -1.06 13.66
C SER A 132 12.34 -0.44 13.20
N MET A 133 13.37 -1.25 12.95
CA MET A 133 14.67 -0.80 12.41
C MET A 133 14.70 -0.91 10.88
N ALA A 134 13.99 -1.89 10.31
CA ALA A 134 13.85 -2.03 8.86
C ALA A 134 12.96 -0.92 8.24
N ALA A 135 11.89 -0.51 8.92
CA ALA A 135 10.99 0.54 8.45
C ALA A 135 11.69 1.89 8.17
N PRO A 136 12.50 2.47 9.08
CA PRO A 136 13.21 3.72 8.80
C PRO A 136 14.27 3.58 7.70
N VAL A 137 14.85 2.39 7.48
CA VAL A 137 15.73 2.14 6.32
C VAL A 137 14.97 2.33 5.00
N VAL A 138 13.75 1.80 4.90
CA VAL A 138 12.88 2.00 3.73
C VAL A 138 12.34 3.43 3.65
N ALA A 139 12.08 4.10 4.78
CA ALA A 139 11.70 5.51 4.78
C ALA A 139 12.82 6.41 4.23
N GLY A 140 14.08 6.14 4.59
CA GLY A 140 15.24 6.81 4.00
C GLY A 140 15.39 6.53 2.50
N ALA A 141 15.13 5.28 2.07
CA ALA A 141 15.07 4.93 0.66
C ALA A 141 13.99 5.73 -0.11
N ALA A 142 12.78 5.83 0.44
CA ALA A 142 11.71 6.64 -0.13
C ALA A 142 12.11 8.13 -0.25
N ALA A 143 12.79 8.68 0.75
CA ALA A 143 13.31 10.04 0.70
C ALA A 143 14.33 10.23 -0.43
N LEU A 144 15.22 9.26 -0.67
CA LEU A 144 16.17 9.30 -1.80
C LEU A 144 15.46 9.23 -3.16
N LEU A 145 14.38 8.45 -3.27
CA LEU A 145 13.57 8.40 -4.50
C LEU A 145 12.90 9.75 -4.78
N LEU A 146 12.32 10.37 -3.74
CA LEU A 146 11.70 11.70 -3.85
C LEU A 146 12.74 12.80 -4.11
N GLN A 147 13.95 12.68 -3.56
CA GLN A 147 15.05 13.58 -3.88
C GLN A 147 15.46 13.46 -5.35
N ALA A 148 15.51 12.23 -5.87
CA ALA A 148 15.84 11.97 -7.27
C ALA A 148 14.72 12.42 -8.23
N ASN A 149 13.46 12.30 -7.82
CA ASN A 149 12.30 12.74 -8.58
C ASN A 149 11.16 13.19 -7.64
N PRO A 150 11.02 14.52 -7.40
CA PRO A 150 9.98 15.06 -6.52
C PRO A 150 8.55 14.93 -7.06
N LYS A 151 8.36 14.44 -8.29
CA LYS A 151 7.04 14.25 -8.92
C LYS A 151 6.47 12.84 -8.73
N LEU A 152 7.20 11.94 -8.05
CA LEU A 152 6.68 10.62 -7.74
C LEU A 152 5.53 10.71 -6.74
N THR A 153 4.44 10.02 -7.03
CA THR A 153 3.38 9.78 -6.05
C THR A 153 3.83 8.73 -5.02
N PRO A 154 3.19 8.64 -3.86
CA PRO A 154 3.43 7.56 -2.90
C PRO A 154 3.30 6.16 -3.52
N ASN A 155 2.32 5.97 -4.41
CA ASN A 155 2.11 4.69 -5.08
C ASN A 155 3.22 4.38 -6.09
N MET A 156 3.78 5.38 -6.78
CA MET A 156 4.98 5.20 -7.59
C MET A 156 6.18 4.81 -6.73
N VAL A 157 6.40 5.50 -5.60
CA VAL A 157 7.50 5.17 -4.67
C VAL A 157 7.37 3.72 -4.19
N LYS A 158 6.19 3.32 -3.72
CA LYS A 158 5.88 1.95 -3.30
C LYS A 158 6.12 0.94 -4.43
N SER A 159 5.63 1.23 -5.64
CA SER A 159 5.77 0.35 -6.80
C SER A 159 7.22 0.18 -7.24
N ILE A 160 8.01 1.27 -7.28
CA ILE A 160 9.42 1.23 -7.65
C ILE A 160 10.20 0.40 -6.64
N LEU A 161 10.02 0.64 -5.34
CA LEU A 161 10.71 -0.09 -4.28
C LEU A 161 10.44 -1.60 -4.35
N MET A 162 9.18 -2.00 -4.55
CA MET A 162 8.82 -3.40 -4.76
C MET A 162 9.43 -3.96 -6.05
N TYR A 163 9.24 -3.28 -7.19
CA TYR A 163 9.67 -3.77 -8.50
C TYR A 163 11.18 -3.98 -8.61
N THR A 164 11.97 -3.15 -7.93
CA THR A 164 13.44 -3.23 -7.95
C THR A 164 14.04 -4.13 -6.87
N ALA A 165 13.23 -4.59 -5.92
CA ALA A 165 13.68 -5.40 -4.78
C ALA A 165 14.41 -6.68 -5.22
N GLN A 166 15.28 -7.21 -4.37
CA GLN A 166 15.95 -8.50 -4.54
C GLN A 166 15.11 -9.63 -3.95
N PRO A 167 14.62 -10.58 -4.75
CA PRO A 167 14.02 -11.80 -4.20
C PRO A 167 15.04 -12.60 -3.39
N LEU A 168 14.66 -13.01 -2.20
CA LEU A 168 15.44 -13.91 -1.34
C LEU A 168 15.04 -15.36 -1.60
N ALA A 169 16.02 -16.24 -1.69
CA ALA A 169 15.78 -17.66 -1.89
C ALA A 169 15.18 -18.32 -0.64
N GLY A 170 14.21 -19.23 -0.83
CA GLY A 170 13.65 -20.03 0.27
C GLY A 170 12.55 -19.36 1.10
N TYR A 171 12.10 -18.16 0.72
CA TYR A 171 11.01 -17.45 1.38
C TYR A 171 9.84 -17.21 0.43
N ASN A 172 8.61 -17.33 0.94
CA ASN A 172 7.41 -17.03 0.15
C ASN A 172 6.99 -15.56 0.27
N MET A 173 6.00 -15.16 -0.54
CA MET A 173 5.53 -13.77 -0.62
C MET A 173 4.98 -13.23 0.71
N PHE A 174 4.37 -14.07 1.54
CA PHE A 174 3.88 -13.65 2.87
C PHE A 174 5.03 -13.41 3.85
N GLU A 175 6.24 -13.85 3.54
CA GLU A 175 7.42 -13.63 4.37
C GLU A 175 8.21 -12.40 3.92
N GLN A 176 8.61 -12.38 2.64
CA GLN A 176 9.52 -11.37 2.11
C GLN A 176 8.85 -10.25 1.30
N GLY A 177 7.55 -10.36 1.02
CA GLY A 177 6.88 -9.51 0.04
C GLY A 177 7.54 -9.61 -1.32
N ALA A 178 7.73 -8.48 -1.99
CA ALA A 178 8.44 -8.39 -3.27
C ALA A 178 9.96 -8.70 -3.14
N GLY A 179 10.50 -8.80 -1.93
CA GLY A 179 11.90 -9.06 -1.65
C GLY A 179 12.58 -7.96 -0.86
N GLN A 180 13.90 -8.03 -0.76
CA GLN A 180 14.70 -7.11 0.02
C GLN A 180 15.02 -5.81 -0.73
N LEU A 181 15.00 -4.70 0.00
CA LEU A 181 15.33 -3.36 -0.49
C LEU A 181 16.60 -3.34 -1.35
N ASN A 182 16.47 -2.77 -2.54
CA ASN A 182 17.56 -2.46 -3.46
C ASN A 182 17.52 -0.97 -3.80
N ILE A 183 18.30 -0.17 -3.08
CA ILE A 183 18.28 1.28 -3.23
C ILE A 183 18.93 1.76 -4.54
N GLU A 184 19.98 1.09 -5.02
CA GLU A 184 20.63 1.45 -6.30
C GLU A 184 19.62 1.36 -7.45
N GLY A 185 18.98 0.21 -7.59
CA GLY A 185 18.01 -0.03 -8.65
C GLY A 185 16.82 0.92 -8.55
N ALA A 186 16.31 1.14 -7.33
CA ALA A 186 15.18 2.02 -7.07
C ALA A 186 15.48 3.49 -7.45
N VAL A 187 16.63 4.04 -7.06
CA VAL A 187 17.04 5.42 -7.43
C VAL A 187 17.29 5.53 -8.93
N ARG A 188 17.94 4.52 -9.53
CA ARG A 188 18.17 4.49 -10.99
C ARG A 188 16.86 4.47 -11.77
N PHE A 189 15.86 3.72 -11.30
CA PHE A 189 14.52 3.74 -11.87
C PHE A 189 13.87 5.12 -11.68
N ALA A 190 13.82 5.64 -10.45
CA ALA A 190 13.17 6.91 -10.12
C ALA A 190 13.62 8.09 -11.00
N LYS A 191 14.93 8.19 -11.27
CA LYS A 191 15.53 9.19 -12.17
C LYS A 191 15.03 9.11 -13.61
N ARG A 192 14.55 7.94 -14.05
CA ARG A 192 14.06 7.71 -15.42
C ARG A 192 12.56 7.95 -15.56
N VAL A 193 11.81 7.97 -14.46
CA VAL A 193 10.37 8.26 -14.50
C VAL A 193 10.15 9.69 -15.00
N ARG A 194 9.22 9.84 -15.93
CA ARG A 194 8.79 11.13 -16.47
C ARG A 194 8.22 12.03 -15.37
N THR A 195 8.49 13.33 -15.48
CA THR A 195 8.05 14.35 -14.51
C THR A 195 6.80 15.10 -14.97
N ASP A 196 6.31 14.84 -16.19
CA ASP A 196 5.13 15.42 -16.81
C ASP A 196 3.89 14.51 -16.72
N LEU A 197 3.94 13.45 -15.90
CA LEU A 197 2.82 12.55 -15.66
C LEU A 197 1.76 13.25 -14.79
N THR A 198 0.51 13.14 -15.19
CA THR A 198 -0.66 13.77 -14.56
C THR A 198 -1.85 12.81 -14.53
N ASN A 199 -2.93 13.16 -13.82
CA ASN A 199 -4.18 12.39 -13.80
C ASN A 199 -4.81 12.20 -15.19
N ALA A 200 -4.50 13.10 -16.14
CA ALA A 200 -4.96 13.01 -17.53
C ALA A 200 -4.08 12.12 -18.42
N THR A 201 -2.98 11.57 -17.89
CA THR A 201 -2.07 10.71 -18.66
C THR A 201 -2.77 9.39 -18.98
N PRO A 202 -2.86 9.00 -20.26
CA PRO A 202 -3.56 7.78 -20.62
C PRO A 202 -2.82 6.54 -20.15
N LEU A 203 -3.58 5.51 -19.76
CA LEU A 203 -3.05 4.18 -19.46
C LEU A 203 -2.22 3.67 -20.65
N GLY A 204 -1.05 3.09 -20.37
CA GLY A 204 -0.16 2.59 -21.41
C GLY A 204 0.79 3.63 -22.01
N ALA A 205 0.63 4.93 -21.68
CA ALA A 205 1.62 5.94 -22.04
C ALA A 205 3.01 5.56 -21.50
N PRO A 206 4.13 5.98 -22.12
CA PRO A 206 5.45 5.69 -21.59
C PRO A 206 5.62 6.26 -20.17
N LEU A 207 6.02 5.41 -19.21
CA LEU A 207 6.35 5.83 -17.84
C LEU A 207 7.72 6.50 -17.78
N LEU A 208 8.65 5.99 -18.58
CA LEU A 208 10.04 6.41 -18.57
C LEU A 208 10.29 7.45 -19.66
N THR A 209 11.24 8.34 -19.37
CA THR A 209 11.81 9.25 -20.36
C THR A 209 12.47 8.44 -21.50
N PRO A 210 12.42 8.91 -22.76
CA PRO A 210 13.10 8.24 -23.87
C PRO A 210 14.58 8.00 -23.58
N GLY A 211 15.17 6.97 -24.18
CA GLY A 211 16.59 6.63 -24.04
C GLY A 211 16.83 5.15 -23.75
N THR A 212 18.02 4.84 -23.22
CA THR A 212 18.45 3.47 -22.93
C THR A 212 17.45 2.75 -22.03
N ALA A 213 17.16 1.49 -22.36
CA ALA A 213 16.30 0.63 -21.57
C ALA A 213 16.86 0.43 -20.15
N LEU A 214 15.98 0.41 -19.16
CA LEU A 214 16.37 0.05 -17.79
C LEU A 214 16.74 -1.43 -17.74
N VAL A 215 18.00 -1.70 -17.39
CA VAL A 215 18.44 -3.06 -17.07
C VAL A 215 17.94 -3.42 -15.68
N ALA A 216 17.09 -4.44 -15.59
CA ALA A 216 16.44 -4.88 -14.34
C ALA A 216 17.33 -5.81 -13.50
N GLN A 217 18.57 -5.39 -13.30
CA GLN A 217 19.59 -6.07 -12.48
C GLN A 217 20.41 -5.05 -11.71
N THR A 218 20.95 -5.46 -10.58
CA THR A 218 21.84 -4.64 -9.75
C THR A 218 23.02 -5.50 -9.28
N THR A 219 24.20 -4.88 -9.19
CA THR A 219 25.41 -5.49 -8.62
C THR A 219 25.83 -4.72 -7.38
N ILE A 220 25.88 -5.39 -6.23
CA ILE A 220 26.34 -4.82 -4.95
C ILE A 220 27.40 -5.77 -4.38
N ALA A 221 28.55 -5.22 -3.98
CA ALA A 221 29.66 -5.99 -3.41
C ALA A 221 30.06 -7.23 -4.25
N GLY A 222 30.05 -7.09 -5.59
CA GLY A 222 30.38 -8.18 -6.52
C GLY A 222 29.26 -9.20 -6.76
N HIS A 223 28.17 -9.15 -6.00
CA HIS A 223 27.00 -10.01 -6.19
C HIS A 223 25.97 -9.35 -7.12
N THR A 224 25.64 -10.01 -8.22
CA THR A 224 24.63 -9.54 -9.18
C THR A 224 23.33 -10.29 -9.00
N PHE A 225 22.21 -9.58 -8.90
CA PHE A 225 20.88 -10.16 -8.82
C PHE A 225 19.91 -9.47 -9.78
N THR A 226 18.91 -10.23 -10.19
CA THR A 226 17.78 -9.72 -10.97
C THR A 226 16.73 -9.15 -10.02
N TRP A 227 16.12 -8.04 -10.42
CA TRP A 227 15.03 -7.43 -9.67
C TRP A 227 13.80 -8.37 -9.61
N SER A 228 12.93 -8.17 -8.62
CA SER A 228 11.67 -8.91 -8.45
C SER A 228 10.72 -8.75 -9.65
N ARG A 229 10.78 -7.56 -10.28
CA ARG A 229 9.96 -7.16 -11.45
C ARG A 229 8.46 -7.36 -11.23
N GLY A 230 8.02 -7.19 -9.99
CA GLY A 230 6.61 -7.22 -9.68
C GLY A 230 6.24 -6.46 -8.41
N ILE A 231 4.95 -6.36 -8.21
CA ILE A 231 4.30 -5.53 -7.20
C ILE A 231 3.12 -6.30 -6.61
N ILE A 232 2.91 -6.12 -5.31
CA ILE A 232 1.77 -6.71 -4.60
C ILE A 232 0.56 -5.80 -4.80
N LEU A 233 -0.60 -6.39 -5.13
CA LEU A 233 -1.88 -5.70 -5.31
C LEU A 233 -2.98 -6.38 -4.47
N GLY A 234 -3.01 -6.07 -3.16
CA GLY A 234 -3.94 -6.69 -2.22
C GLY A 234 -3.69 -8.20 -2.03
N GLN A 235 -4.61 -9.05 -2.47
CA GLN A 235 -4.46 -10.51 -2.45
C GLN A 235 -3.66 -11.06 -3.64
N THR A 236 -3.29 -10.20 -4.60
CA THR A 236 -2.68 -10.62 -5.87
C THR A 236 -1.27 -10.06 -6.05
N TYR A 237 -0.58 -10.53 -7.09
CA TYR A 237 0.75 -10.07 -7.48
C TYR A 237 0.79 -9.84 -8.99
N ALA A 238 1.27 -8.67 -9.41
CA ALA A 238 1.48 -8.34 -10.81
C ALA A 238 2.97 -8.37 -11.14
N THR A 239 3.32 -8.90 -12.30
CA THR A 239 4.70 -8.96 -12.80
C THR A 239 4.76 -8.61 -14.28
N GLY A 240 5.90 -8.11 -14.75
CA GLY A 240 6.15 -7.91 -16.17
C GLY A 240 6.79 -6.56 -16.49
N VAL A 241 7.31 -6.46 -17.71
CA VAL A 241 8.06 -5.27 -18.18
C VAL A 241 7.20 -4.00 -18.23
N ASN A 242 5.90 -4.15 -18.50
CA ASN A 242 4.98 -3.02 -18.63
C ASN A 242 4.79 -2.25 -17.31
N LEU A 243 5.05 -2.90 -16.16
CA LEU A 243 5.10 -2.22 -14.86
C LEU A 243 6.30 -1.28 -14.72
N SER A 244 7.28 -1.37 -15.62
CA SER A 244 8.44 -0.48 -15.64
C SER A 244 8.50 0.47 -16.82
N THR A 245 7.80 0.15 -17.91
CA THR A 245 7.88 0.92 -19.15
C THR A 245 6.62 1.73 -19.44
N GLN A 246 5.48 1.32 -18.92
CA GLN A 246 4.18 1.92 -19.21
C GLN A 246 3.54 2.48 -17.94
N TYR A 247 2.90 3.63 -18.07
CA TYR A 247 2.10 4.24 -17.03
C TYR A 247 0.88 3.37 -16.77
N GLN A 248 0.70 3.01 -15.49
CA GLN A 248 -0.43 2.24 -14.98
C GLN A 248 -1.26 3.15 -14.07
N LYS A 249 -2.58 2.96 -14.02
CA LYS A 249 -3.46 3.76 -13.15
C LYS A 249 -3.09 3.65 -11.67
N ILE A 250 -2.54 2.51 -11.24
CA ILE A 250 -2.04 2.28 -9.87
C ILE A 250 -0.98 3.28 -9.42
N TYR A 251 -0.36 4.03 -10.33
CA TYR A 251 0.63 5.05 -9.98
C TYR A 251 0.00 6.39 -9.57
N ASN A 252 -1.30 6.57 -9.75
CA ASN A 252 -1.93 7.83 -9.37
C ASN A 252 -2.21 7.91 -7.86
N LEU A 253 -2.39 9.12 -7.34
CA LEU A 253 -2.94 9.36 -6.00
C LEU A 253 -4.39 8.86 -5.93
N GLY A 254 -4.83 8.47 -4.73
CA GLY A 254 -6.16 7.92 -4.47
C GLY A 254 -6.36 6.49 -4.98
N VAL A 255 -5.65 6.06 -6.03
CA VAL A 255 -5.75 4.68 -6.53
C VAL A 255 -5.13 3.71 -5.54
N MET A 256 -5.97 2.90 -4.90
CA MET A 256 -5.52 1.90 -3.95
C MET A 256 -4.94 0.68 -4.65
N ILE A 257 -3.75 0.28 -4.21
CA ILE A 257 -3.16 -1.02 -4.48
C ILE A 257 -3.77 -2.02 -3.46
N GLY A 258 -5.04 -2.39 -3.63
CA GLY A 258 -5.77 -3.31 -2.74
C GLY A 258 -7.24 -2.92 -2.47
N ASP A 259 -8.00 -3.85 -1.89
CA ASP A 259 -9.44 -3.79 -1.67
C ASP A 259 -9.88 -2.77 -0.59
N GLY A 260 -10.02 -1.53 -1.01
CA GLY A 260 -11.37 -0.96 -0.90
C GLY A 260 -11.66 0.26 -0.04
N VAL A 261 -12.73 0.92 -0.48
CA VAL A 261 -13.19 2.30 -0.25
C VAL A 261 -12.19 3.35 -0.73
N MET A 262 -12.38 3.80 -1.99
CA MET A 262 -11.78 5.05 -2.48
C MET A 262 -12.64 6.22 -2.04
N ILE A 263 -12.00 7.19 -1.37
CA ILE A 263 -12.53 8.53 -1.17
C ILE A 263 -11.67 9.43 -2.07
N GLY A 264 -12.14 9.72 -3.28
CA GLY A 264 -11.37 10.52 -4.24
C GLY A 264 -12.08 10.74 -5.58
N ASP A 265 -11.59 11.72 -6.33
CA ASP A 265 -12.01 12.13 -7.67
C ASP A 265 -11.37 11.22 -8.74
N GLY A 266 -11.82 9.96 -8.82
CA GLY A 266 -11.26 8.98 -9.74
C GLY A 266 -12.28 7.98 -10.30
N VAL A 267 -11.87 7.24 -11.33
CA VAL A 267 -12.66 6.16 -11.95
C VAL A 267 -12.38 4.85 -11.21
N MET A 268 -13.41 4.28 -10.58
CA MET A 268 -13.41 2.97 -9.91
C MET A 268 -13.90 1.85 -10.84
N ILE A 269 -13.31 0.65 -10.73
CA ILE A 269 -13.84 -0.60 -11.28
C ILE A 269 -13.79 -1.63 -10.12
N GLY A 270 -14.94 -2.01 -9.57
CA GLY A 270 -15.04 -3.02 -8.51
C GLY A 270 -16.32 -2.95 -7.65
N ASP A 271 -16.52 -4.00 -6.86
CA ASP A 271 -17.80 -4.44 -6.27
C ASP A 271 -18.14 -3.76 -4.91
N GLN A 272 -17.83 -2.47 -4.71
CA GLN A 272 -17.85 -1.85 -3.38
C GLN A 272 -18.80 -0.64 -3.23
N ILE A 273 -19.15 -0.34 -1.97
CA ILE A 273 -19.95 0.83 -1.56
C ILE A 273 -19.13 2.12 -1.75
N MET A 274 -19.71 3.09 -2.47
CA MET A 274 -19.04 4.30 -2.95
C MET A 274 -19.52 5.57 -2.25
N THR A 275 -18.60 6.43 -1.81
CA THR A 275 -18.86 7.82 -1.38
C THR A 275 -17.96 8.77 -2.18
N SER A 276 -18.40 9.30 -3.34
CA SER A 276 -17.57 10.19 -4.18
C SER A 276 -18.38 11.17 -5.05
N ASP A 277 -17.72 12.24 -5.52
CA ASP A 277 -18.26 13.30 -6.39
C ASP A 277 -17.97 13.03 -7.90
N GLY A 278 -17.60 11.80 -8.26
CA GLY A 278 -17.09 11.42 -9.59
C GLY A 278 -18.04 10.53 -10.43
N VAL A 279 -17.62 10.19 -11.65
CA VAL A 279 -18.39 9.34 -12.58
C VAL A 279 -18.19 7.85 -12.27
N MET A 280 -19.29 7.10 -12.13
CA MET A 280 -19.30 5.66 -11.79
C MET A 280 -19.54 4.78 -13.03
N ILE A 281 -18.79 3.67 -13.16
CA ILE A 281 -19.05 2.56 -14.10
C ILE A 281 -18.81 1.25 -13.34
N GLY A 282 -19.87 0.57 -12.90
CA GLY A 282 -19.81 -0.67 -12.12
C GLY A 282 -21.17 -1.12 -11.60
N ASP A 283 -21.21 -2.25 -10.89
CA ASP A 283 -22.37 -3.00 -10.39
C ASP A 283 -22.66 -2.80 -8.88
N GLY A 284 -22.04 -1.80 -8.24
CA GLY A 284 -22.19 -1.54 -6.80
C GLY A 284 -23.32 -0.57 -6.41
N ILE A 285 -23.65 -0.54 -5.11
CA ILE A 285 -24.61 0.39 -4.49
C ILE A 285 -23.97 1.77 -4.17
N PRO A 286 -24.49 2.90 -4.72
CA PRO A 286 -24.00 4.24 -4.40
C PRO A 286 -24.45 4.69 -3.01
N PHE A 287 -23.57 5.36 -2.25
CA PHE A 287 -23.90 6.08 -1.01
C PHE A 287 -23.40 7.53 -1.13
N LEU A 288 -24.23 8.41 -1.70
CA LEU A 288 -23.88 9.83 -1.89
C LEU A 288 -24.22 10.65 -0.65
N ASN A 289 -23.40 11.67 -0.37
CA ASN A 289 -23.64 12.66 0.69
C ASN A 289 -24.12 14.02 0.13
N VAL A 290 -24.37 14.11 -1.19
CA VAL A 290 -24.87 15.32 -1.87
C VAL A 290 -25.83 14.94 -3.00
N SER A 291 -26.96 15.66 -3.07
CA SER A 291 -28.24 15.27 -3.67
C SER A 291 -28.40 15.31 -5.21
N GLU A 292 -27.35 15.16 -6.02
CA GLU A 292 -27.51 15.21 -7.49
C GLU A 292 -26.78 14.09 -8.23
N LEU A 293 -27.55 13.24 -8.92
CA LEU A 293 -27.07 12.27 -9.90
C LEU A 293 -27.31 12.86 -11.30
N LEU A 294 -26.29 13.48 -11.89
CA LEU A 294 -26.35 14.02 -13.26
C LEU A 294 -25.53 13.13 -14.19
N GLY A 295 -26.23 12.33 -15.00
CA GLY A 295 -25.62 11.51 -16.04
C GLY A 295 -26.60 11.16 -17.14
N ASN A 296 -26.15 11.24 -18.39
CA ASN A 296 -26.83 10.73 -19.58
C ASN A 296 -26.53 9.22 -19.68
N GLY A 297 -27.22 8.42 -18.86
CA GLY A 297 -27.04 6.97 -18.80
C GLY A 297 -28.20 6.27 -18.08
N VAL A 298 -28.37 4.98 -18.38
CA VAL A 298 -29.41 4.11 -17.79
C VAL A 298 -28.92 3.60 -16.43
N MET A 299 -29.70 3.80 -15.36
CA MET A 299 -29.50 3.11 -14.08
C MET A 299 -30.14 1.71 -14.16
N ILE A 300 -29.34 0.67 -13.99
CA ILE A 300 -29.80 -0.72 -13.86
C ILE A 300 -29.27 -1.24 -12.53
N GLY A 301 -30.17 -1.56 -11.61
CA GLY A 301 -29.86 -2.22 -10.34
C GLY A 301 -30.96 -3.23 -10.02
N ASP A 302 -30.64 -4.22 -9.20
CA ASP A 302 -31.54 -5.29 -8.74
C ASP A 302 -32.29 -4.94 -7.44
N GLY A 303 -32.37 -3.64 -7.09
CA GLY A 303 -32.91 -3.15 -5.83
C GLY A 303 -33.82 -1.91 -5.93
N VAL A 304 -34.29 -1.44 -4.78
CA VAL A 304 -35.18 -0.28 -4.63
C VAL A 304 -34.37 1.02 -4.60
N MET A 305 -34.67 1.97 -5.49
CA MET A 305 -34.19 3.35 -5.36
C MET A 305 -35.05 4.11 -4.33
N ILE A 306 -34.44 4.59 -3.25
CA ILE A 306 -35.10 5.46 -2.26
C ILE A 306 -34.34 6.78 -2.23
N GLY A 307 -35.04 7.85 -2.60
CA GLY A 307 -34.56 9.23 -2.48
C GLY A 307 -35.68 10.12 -1.94
N ASP A 308 -35.30 11.22 -1.30
CA ASP A 308 -36.20 12.28 -0.83
C ASP A 308 -36.53 13.31 -1.93
N GLY A 309 -36.05 13.09 -3.16
CA GLY A 309 -36.19 13.99 -4.31
C GLY A 309 -37.02 13.45 -5.48
N VAL A 310 -37.10 14.24 -6.55
CA VAL A 310 -37.82 13.94 -7.81
C VAL A 310 -36.87 13.23 -8.78
N MET A 311 -37.25 12.05 -9.28
CA MET A 311 -36.60 11.46 -10.46
C MET A 311 -37.09 12.14 -11.74
N ILE A 312 -36.21 12.84 -12.45
CA ILE A 312 -36.47 13.41 -13.77
C ILE A 312 -35.56 12.71 -14.78
N GLY A 313 -36.16 12.01 -15.73
CA GLY A 313 -35.48 11.40 -16.86
C GLY A 313 -36.33 11.51 -18.11
N ASP A 314 -35.66 11.50 -19.26
CA ASP A 314 -36.24 11.46 -20.61
C ASP A 314 -36.61 10.04 -21.07
N GLY A 315 -36.43 9.03 -20.19
CA GLY A 315 -36.67 7.61 -20.46
C GLY A 315 -37.86 6.97 -19.71
N VAL A 316 -38.07 5.68 -19.97
CA VAL A 316 -39.15 4.86 -19.37
C VAL A 316 -38.70 4.27 -18.03
N MET A 317 -39.48 4.47 -16.97
CA MET A 317 -39.36 3.70 -15.72
C MET A 317 -40.08 2.36 -15.86
N ILE A 318 -39.36 1.25 -15.65
CA ILE A 318 -39.93 -0.09 -15.55
C ILE A 318 -39.67 -0.61 -14.14
N GLY A 319 -40.74 -0.92 -13.40
CA GLY A 319 -40.67 -1.55 -12.08
C GLY A 319 -41.97 -2.28 -11.78
N ASP A 320 -41.87 -3.33 -10.96
CA ASP A 320 -43.03 -4.09 -10.50
C ASP A 320 -43.86 -3.19 -9.57
N SER A 321 -45.06 -2.84 -10.01
CA SER A 321 -45.83 -1.70 -9.50
C SER A 321 -46.16 -1.76 -8.01
N ILE A 322 -45.83 -0.70 -7.26
CA ILE A 322 -46.75 -0.09 -6.30
C ILE A 322 -46.62 1.44 -6.41
N SER A 323 -47.65 2.07 -6.94
CA SER A 323 -47.79 3.53 -6.97
C SER A 323 -48.81 3.91 -5.92
N VAL A 324 -48.37 4.47 -4.79
CA VAL A 324 -49.26 5.01 -3.77
C VAL A 324 -49.49 6.49 -4.08
N ARG A 325 -50.60 6.79 -4.73
CA ARG A 325 -51.05 8.17 -4.96
C ARG A 325 -51.86 8.62 -3.74
N VAL A 326 -51.27 9.45 -2.88
CA VAL A 326 -52.01 10.13 -1.80
C VAL A 326 -52.68 11.36 -2.42
N ASN A 327 -53.95 11.25 -2.78
CA ASN A 327 -54.77 12.42 -3.10
C ASN A 327 -55.23 13.06 -1.77
N GLY A 328 -54.68 14.23 -1.44
CA GLY A 328 -55.21 15.06 -0.36
C GLY A 328 -56.51 15.73 -0.81
N ASP A 329 -57.65 15.23 -0.35
CA ASP A 329 -58.91 15.96 -0.46
C ASP A 329 -58.91 17.14 0.52
N ASN A 330 -58.70 18.34 -0.01
CA ASN A 330 -59.06 19.58 0.67
C ASN A 330 -60.58 19.75 0.60
N THR A 331 -61.32 19.17 1.56
CA THR A 331 -62.72 19.54 1.78
C THR A 331 -62.77 20.78 2.66
N SER A 332 -63.17 21.89 2.04
CA SER A 332 -63.56 23.14 2.68
C SER A 332 -64.81 22.92 3.53
N PHE A 333 -64.72 23.15 4.84
CA PHE A 333 -65.90 23.37 5.67
C PHE A 333 -66.25 24.86 5.64
N MET A 334 -67.29 25.22 4.87
CA MET A 334 -68.12 26.40 5.12
C MET A 334 -69.40 25.91 5.78
N TRP A 335 -69.52 26.10 7.10
CA TRP A 335 -70.45 27.00 7.81
C TRP A 335 -70.08 26.99 9.29
#